data_AF-A0AA91YS34-F1
#
_entry.id   AF-A0AA91YS34-F1
#
_cell.length_a   1.000
_cell.length_b   1.000
_cell.length_c   1.000
_cell.angle_alpha   90.00
_cell.angle_beta   90.00
_cell.angle_gamma   90.00
#
_symmetry.space_group_name_H-M   'P 1'
#
loop_
_entity.id
_entity.type
_entity.pdbx_description
1 polymer ?
#
loop_
_entity_poly.entity_id
_entity_poly.type
_entity_poly.pdbx_seq_one_letter_code
_entity_poly.pdbx_strand_id
1 'polypeptide(L)'
;MPSIKLASLAIAVLALTACAVPGKTSNQDNEVKLAAQRLIGQPAKKAFELFGKPDQGMGPSSYGSGGFYAWNRVQTHLGPDKVFVQTGTEYVGQRETLVGVGGQGVSGVMPVSSEAVYRKTGYYENQTVLDYFCSITLYTDSKNIITDASVIDCQDRKL
;
A
#
# COMPACT_ATOMS: atom_id res chain seq x y z
N MET A 1 -25.25 56.96 52.30
CA MET A 1 -24.86 57.01 50.88
C MET A 1 -23.34 57.07 50.80
N PRO A 2 -22.72 56.31 49.89
CA PRO A 2 -21.44 55.66 50.13
C PRO A 2 -20.23 56.48 49.69
N SER A 3 -19.16 56.33 50.47
CA SER A 3 -17.83 56.88 50.21
C SER A 3 -17.09 56.00 49.20
N ILE A 4 -16.62 56.64 48.14
CA ILE A 4 -15.78 56.09 47.08
C ILE A 4 -14.40 55.77 47.67
N LYS A 5 -13.96 54.51 47.59
CA LYS A 5 -12.55 54.17 47.66
C LYS A 5 -12.15 53.42 46.40
N LEU A 6 -11.35 54.14 45.61
CA LEU A 6 -10.42 53.64 44.60
C LEU A 6 -9.70 52.38 45.11
N ALA A 7 -9.87 51.28 44.40
CA ALA A 7 -8.88 50.22 44.35
C ALA A 7 -9.10 49.40 43.07
N SER A 8 -8.05 49.34 42.25
CA SER A 8 -7.78 48.26 41.29
C SER A 8 -8.72 48.23 40.08
N LEU A 9 -8.55 49.10 39.09
CA LEU A 9 -7.50 49.02 38.05
C LEU A 9 -7.05 47.59 37.70
N ALA A 10 -7.19 47.30 36.40
CA ALA A 10 -6.63 46.19 35.64
C ALA A 10 -7.28 44.82 35.82
N ILE A 11 -8.21 44.47 34.93
CA ILE A 11 -8.19 43.23 34.11
C ILE A 11 -9.16 43.49 32.95
N ALA A 12 -8.68 43.95 31.79
CA ALA A 12 -9.47 43.92 30.56
C ALA A 12 -8.62 44.02 29.28
N VAL A 13 -7.39 43.51 29.28
CA VAL A 13 -6.66 43.28 28.02
C VAL A 13 -5.71 42.11 28.24
N LEU A 14 -6.08 40.91 27.81
CA LEU A 14 -5.14 39.92 27.29
C LEU A 14 -5.90 38.77 26.63
N ALA A 15 -5.75 38.78 25.30
CA ALA A 15 -5.66 37.64 24.43
C ALA A 15 -6.89 36.72 24.36
N LEU A 16 -7.61 36.90 23.25
CA LEU A 16 -8.08 35.78 22.44
C LEU A 16 -6.96 34.72 22.35
N THR A 17 -6.96 33.74 23.25
CA THR A 17 -6.36 32.44 22.95
C THR A 17 -7.34 31.72 22.03
N ALA A 18 -7.39 32.20 20.79
CA ALA A 18 -7.57 31.30 19.67
C ALA A 18 -6.50 30.23 19.87
N CYS A 19 -6.92 29.02 20.25
CA CYS A 19 -6.12 27.83 20.03
C CYS A 19 -6.01 27.68 18.50
N ALA A 20 -5.15 28.51 17.91
CA ALA A 20 -4.48 28.20 16.68
C ALA A 20 -3.75 26.90 16.96
N VAL A 21 -4.40 25.80 16.64
CA VAL A 21 -3.76 24.50 16.51
C VAL A 21 -2.55 24.77 15.61
N PRO A 22 -1.31 24.60 16.11
CA PRO A 22 -0.14 24.80 15.29
C PRO A 22 -0.31 23.92 14.06
N GLY A 23 -0.02 24.50 12.90
CA GLY A 23 -0.15 23.86 11.59
C GLY A 23 0.29 22.41 11.67
N LYS A 24 -0.55 21.55 11.09
CA LYS A 24 -0.36 20.11 10.91
C LYS A 24 0.97 19.89 10.18
N THR A 25 2.06 19.91 10.95
CA THR A 25 3.41 19.57 10.52
C THR A 25 3.33 18.15 10.01
N SER A 26 3.75 18.01 8.76
CA SER A 26 3.83 16.80 7.95
C SER A 26 4.79 15.75 8.58
N ASN A 27 4.43 15.28 9.77
CA ASN A 27 5.04 14.16 10.48
C ASN A 27 4.07 13.65 11.56
N GLN A 28 2.78 13.55 11.22
CA GLN A 28 1.85 12.76 12.04
C GLN A 28 2.29 11.31 11.87
N ASP A 29 2.91 10.75 12.90
CA ASP A 29 3.01 9.31 13.02
C ASP A 29 1.64 8.73 12.73
N ASN A 30 1.60 7.90 11.70
CA ASN A 30 0.46 7.15 11.24
C ASN A 30 -0.38 6.65 12.44
N GLU A 31 -1.65 7.07 12.53
CA GLU A 31 -2.49 6.78 13.71
C GLU A 31 -2.60 5.26 13.97
N VAL A 32 -2.57 4.46 12.90
CA VAL A 32 -2.54 2.99 12.97
C VAL A 32 -1.23 2.50 13.59
N LYS A 33 -0.10 3.11 13.22
CA LYS A 33 1.22 2.79 13.81
C LYS A 33 1.25 3.14 15.30
N LEU A 34 0.76 4.31 15.69
CA LEU A 34 0.67 4.70 17.10
C LEU A 34 -0.27 3.78 17.89
N ALA A 35 -1.41 3.43 17.31
CA ALA A 35 -2.36 2.50 17.92
C ALA A 35 -1.73 1.11 18.13
N ALA A 36 -1.04 0.58 17.13
CA ALA A 36 -0.36 -0.71 17.22
C ALA A 36 0.78 -0.69 18.25
N GLN A 37 1.59 0.37 18.29
CA GLN A 37 2.68 0.51 19.27
C GLN A 37 2.17 0.60 20.71
N ARG A 38 1.02 1.27 20.94
CA ARG A 38 0.41 1.35 22.28
C ARG A 38 -0.07 -0.01 22.82
N LEU A 39 -0.27 -0.99 21.94
CA LEU A 39 -0.67 -2.34 22.34
C LEU A 39 0.50 -3.21 22.81
N ILE A 40 1.76 -2.76 22.64
CA ILE A 40 2.93 -3.48 23.17
C ILE A 40 2.81 -3.58 24.70
N GLY A 41 3.03 -4.78 25.23
CA GLY A 41 2.83 -5.13 26.63
C GLY A 41 1.38 -5.51 26.99
N GLN A 42 0.44 -5.40 26.07
CA GLN A 42 -0.97 -5.78 26.28
C GLN A 42 -1.28 -7.18 25.70
N PRO A 43 -2.35 -7.85 26.17
CA PRO A 43 -2.79 -9.11 25.56
C PRO A 43 -3.25 -8.93 24.12
N ALA A 44 -2.95 -9.90 23.25
CA ALA A 44 -3.35 -9.88 21.83
C ALA A 44 -4.87 -9.69 21.61
N LYS A 45 -5.70 -10.10 22.58
CA LYS A 45 -7.15 -9.88 22.55
C LYS A 45 -7.52 -8.40 22.39
N LYS A 46 -6.73 -7.47 22.93
CA LYS A 46 -6.95 -6.02 22.77
C LYS A 46 -6.74 -5.56 21.32
N ALA A 47 -5.81 -6.16 20.60
CA ALA A 47 -5.67 -5.91 19.18
C ALA A 47 -6.88 -6.39 18.38
N PHE A 48 -7.50 -7.52 18.77
CA PHE A 48 -8.68 -8.05 18.09
C PHE A 48 -9.91 -7.16 18.28
N GLU A 49 -10.03 -6.53 19.44
CA GLU A 49 -11.07 -5.52 19.71
C GLU A 49 -10.87 -4.26 18.85
N LEU A 50 -9.62 -3.86 18.61
CA LEU A 50 -9.28 -2.62 17.90
C LEU A 50 -9.27 -2.76 16.37
N PHE A 51 -8.62 -3.80 15.86
CA PHE A 51 -8.43 -4.00 14.41
C PHE A 51 -9.41 -5.00 13.80
N GLY A 52 -10.16 -5.73 14.63
CA GLY A 52 -11.03 -6.82 14.23
C GLY A 52 -10.31 -8.17 14.23
N LYS A 53 -10.94 -9.19 13.66
CA LYS A 53 -10.32 -10.51 13.50
C LYS A 53 -9.11 -10.42 12.55
N PRO A 54 -7.96 -11.02 12.89
CA PRO A 54 -6.79 -11.04 11.99
C PRO A 54 -7.06 -11.89 10.73
N ASP A 55 -6.48 -11.46 9.61
CA ASP A 55 -6.53 -12.19 8.34
C ASP A 55 -5.65 -13.44 8.39
N GLN A 56 -4.50 -13.31 9.05
CA GLN A 56 -3.55 -14.39 9.26
C GLN A 56 -3.04 -14.32 10.68
N GLY A 57 -2.79 -15.47 11.29
CA GLY A 57 -2.14 -15.48 12.59
C GLY A 57 -2.08 -16.86 13.21
N MET A 58 -1.12 -17.00 14.10
CA MET A 58 -0.91 -18.19 14.90
C MET A 58 -0.67 -17.73 16.33
N GLY A 59 -1.45 -18.28 17.27
CA GLY A 59 -1.21 -18.03 18.70
C GLY A 59 0.10 -18.64 19.18
N PRO A 60 0.49 -18.36 20.43
CA PRO A 60 1.70 -18.95 21.01
C PRO A 60 1.62 -20.48 20.96
N SER A 61 2.77 -21.11 20.75
CA SER A 61 2.85 -22.57 20.76
C SER A 61 2.90 -23.10 22.19
N SER A 62 2.45 -24.35 22.37
CA SER A 62 2.57 -25.06 23.64
C SER A 62 4.02 -25.30 24.07
N TYR A 63 5.00 -25.12 23.18
CA TYR A 63 6.43 -25.28 23.44
C TYR A 63 7.12 -23.98 23.84
N GLY A 64 6.35 -22.90 24.06
CA GLY A 64 6.88 -21.63 24.57
C GLY A 64 7.35 -20.66 23.49
N SER A 65 7.09 -20.93 22.21
CA SER A 65 7.29 -19.91 21.17
C SER A 65 6.14 -18.91 21.19
N GLY A 66 6.48 -17.66 20.90
CA GLY A 66 5.52 -16.60 20.66
C GLY A 66 4.58 -16.88 19.47
N GLY A 67 3.57 -16.02 19.33
CA GLY A 67 2.66 -16.01 18.20
C GLY A 67 2.82 -14.77 17.32
N PHE A 68 2.02 -14.71 16.26
CA PHE A 68 1.86 -13.49 15.47
C PHE A 68 0.43 -13.37 14.94
N TYR A 69 -0.01 -12.13 14.70
CA TYR A 69 -1.30 -11.81 14.11
C TYR A 69 -1.15 -10.67 13.11
N ALA A 70 -1.74 -10.81 11.94
CA ALA A 70 -1.61 -9.87 10.83
C ALA A 70 -2.97 -9.46 10.28
N TRP A 71 -3.08 -8.17 9.91
CA TRP A 71 -4.21 -7.54 9.24
C TRP A 71 -3.70 -6.84 7.98
N ASN A 72 -4.31 -7.13 6.84
CA ASN A 72 -4.01 -6.54 5.55
C ASN A 72 -5.27 -5.87 5.00
N ARG A 73 -5.29 -4.54 5.00
CA ARG A 73 -6.36 -3.75 4.40
C ARG A 73 -5.91 -3.25 3.04
N VAL A 74 -6.65 -3.65 2.01
CA VAL A 74 -6.38 -3.30 0.62
C VAL A 74 -7.60 -2.57 0.06
N GLN A 75 -7.38 -1.43 -0.59
CA GLN A 75 -8.40 -0.77 -1.40
C GLN A 75 -7.83 -0.51 -2.80
N THR A 76 -8.66 -0.77 -3.80
CA THR A 76 -8.32 -0.67 -5.21
C THR A 76 -9.45 -0.02 -5.99
N HIS A 77 -9.11 0.73 -7.03
CA HIS A 77 -10.06 1.20 -8.04
C HIS A 77 -9.63 0.76 -9.43
N LEU A 78 -10.56 0.86 -10.39
CA LEU A 78 -10.24 0.72 -11.80
C LEU A 78 -9.77 2.07 -12.31
N GLY A 79 -8.49 2.14 -12.70
CA GLY A 79 -7.91 3.31 -13.34
C GLY A 79 -8.47 3.54 -14.75
N PRO A 80 -8.26 4.74 -15.31
CA PRO A 80 -8.69 5.08 -16.67
C PRO A 80 -7.84 4.36 -17.74
N ASP A 81 -6.64 3.92 -17.38
CA ASP A 81 -5.69 3.30 -18.30
C ASP A 81 -6.05 1.84 -18.59
N LYS A 82 -5.87 1.43 -19.84
CA LYS A 82 -6.07 0.05 -20.28
C LYS A 82 -4.74 -0.66 -20.48
N VAL A 83 -4.61 -1.84 -19.88
CA VAL A 83 -3.46 -2.71 -20.06
C VAL A 83 -3.83 -3.87 -20.97
N PHE A 84 -2.90 -4.24 -21.87
CA PHE A 84 -3.07 -5.39 -22.73
C PHE A 84 -2.74 -6.67 -21.96
N VAL A 85 -3.73 -7.53 -21.77
CA VAL A 85 -3.57 -8.85 -21.14
C VAL A 85 -3.38 -9.88 -22.25
N GLN A 86 -2.15 -10.37 -22.40
CA GLN A 86 -1.83 -11.42 -23.37
C GLN A 86 -2.41 -12.76 -22.90
N THR A 87 -3.36 -13.32 -23.67
CA THR A 87 -3.98 -14.63 -23.40
C THR A 87 -3.40 -15.74 -24.26
N GLY A 88 -2.64 -15.40 -25.31
CA GLY A 88 -2.01 -16.39 -26.17
C GLY A 88 -1.15 -15.79 -27.27
N THR A 89 -0.81 -16.64 -28.23
CA THR A 89 -0.15 -16.27 -29.48
C THR A 89 -0.78 -17.03 -30.63
N GLU A 90 -1.12 -16.34 -31.71
CA GLU A 90 -1.64 -16.94 -32.93
C GLU A 90 -0.56 -16.95 -34.02
N TYR A 91 -0.51 -18.01 -34.82
CA TYR A 91 0.36 -18.07 -35.98
C TYR A 91 -0.17 -17.16 -37.09
N VAL A 92 0.67 -16.26 -37.60
CA VAL A 92 0.27 -15.26 -38.61
C VAL A 92 1.01 -15.38 -39.94
N GLY A 93 1.90 -16.36 -40.09
CA GLY A 93 2.57 -16.66 -41.36
C GLY A 93 4.05 -16.98 -41.19
N GLN A 94 4.78 -16.98 -42.30
CA GLN A 94 6.23 -17.17 -42.32
C GLN A 94 6.92 -15.92 -42.85
N ARG A 95 8.02 -15.54 -42.20
CA ARG A 95 8.92 -14.52 -42.72
C ARG A 95 10.03 -15.20 -43.50
N GLU A 96 10.02 -15.00 -44.81
CA GLU A 96 11.10 -15.46 -45.68
C GLU A 96 12.15 -14.37 -45.84
N THR A 97 13.42 -14.74 -45.64
CA THR A 97 14.56 -13.88 -45.94
C THR A 97 15.11 -14.27 -47.30
N LEU A 98 15.08 -13.34 -48.26
CA LEU A 98 15.63 -13.54 -49.60
C LEU A 98 17.03 -12.92 -49.70
N VAL A 99 17.93 -13.58 -50.43
CA VAL A 99 19.24 -13.02 -50.78
C VAL A 99 19.33 -12.91 -52.30
N GLY A 100 19.83 -11.76 -52.77
CA GLY A 100 20.17 -11.57 -54.16
C GLY A 100 21.47 -12.30 -54.49
N VAL A 101 21.44 -13.18 -55.49
CA VAL A 101 22.64 -13.83 -56.02
C VAL A 101 22.96 -13.20 -57.37
N GLY A 102 24.15 -12.61 -57.47
CA GLY A 102 24.65 -11.97 -58.68
C GLY A 102 26.06 -12.45 -59.02
N GLY A 103 26.22 -13.08 -60.19
CA GLY A 103 27.51 -13.53 -60.73
C GLY A 103 27.33 -14.29 -62.05
N GLN A 104 28.25 -14.09 -63.00
CA GLN A 104 28.28 -14.76 -64.32
C GLN A 104 26.99 -14.70 -65.16
N GLY A 105 26.36 -13.52 -65.25
CA GLY A 105 25.27 -13.27 -66.21
C GLY A 105 23.89 -13.81 -65.82
N VAL A 106 23.73 -14.41 -64.63
CA VAL A 106 22.44 -14.85 -64.08
C VAL A 106 22.16 -14.09 -62.79
N SER A 107 20.99 -13.43 -62.70
CA SER A 107 20.50 -12.84 -61.45
C SER A 107 19.29 -13.61 -60.96
N GLY A 108 19.29 -13.98 -59.68
CA GLY A 108 18.16 -14.63 -59.04
C GLY A 108 18.02 -14.22 -57.57
N VAL A 109 16.83 -14.43 -57.02
CA VAL A 109 16.56 -14.33 -55.58
C VAL A 109 16.34 -15.74 -55.04
N MET A 110 17.01 -16.09 -53.93
CA MET A 110 16.78 -17.36 -53.23
C MET A 110 16.34 -17.10 -51.78
N PRO A 111 15.36 -17.86 -51.24
CA PRO A 111 15.06 -17.86 -49.81
C PRO A 111 16.16 -18.60 -49.04
N VAL A 112 16.68 -18.00 -47.97
CA VAL A 112 17.73 -18.59 -47.12
C VAL A 112 17.28 -18.88 -45.69
N SER A 113 16.13 -18.34 -45.28
CA SER A 113 15.53 -18.64 -43.98
C SER A 113 14.03 -18.42 -44.05
N SER A 114 13.27 -19.31 -43.41
CA SER A 114 11.83 -19.19 -43.18
C SER A 114 11.57 -19.30 -41.68
N GLU A 115 11.10 -18.23 -41.06
CA GLU A 115 10.78 -18.21 -39.63
C GLU A 115 9.28 -18.09 -39.43
N ALA A 116 8.72 -18.95 -38.57
CA ALA A 116 7.32 -18.87 -38.18
C ALA A 116 7.07 -17.59 -37.37
N VAL A 117 6.14 -16.75 -37.83
CA VAL A 117 5.78 -15.49 -37.17
C VAL A 117 4.52 -15.71 -36.36
N TYR A 118 4.57 -15.33 -35.09
CA TYR A 118 3.44 -15.39 -34.17
C TYR A 118 3.07 -13.99 -33.69
N ARG A 119 1.76 -13.70 -33.63
CA ARG A 119 1.21 -12.46 -33.07
C ARG A 119 0.62 -12.74 -31.70
N LYS A 120 0.88 -11.84 -30.74
CA LYS A 120 0.28 -11.91 -29.40
C LYS A 120 -1.22 -11.63 -29.49
N THR A 121 -2.04 -12.50 -28.90
CA THR A 121 -3.49 -12.32 -28.79
C THR A 121 -3.88 -12.06 -27.33
N GLY A 122 -4.95 -11.30 -27.13
CA GLY A 122 -5.32 -10.79 -25.80
C GLY A 122 -6.47 -9.80 -25.86
N TYR A 123 -6.82 -9.25 -24.70
CA TYR A 123 -7.82 -8.21 -24.55
C TYR A 123 -7.27 -7.03 -23.75
N TYR A 124 -7.92 -5.87 -23.90
CA TYR A 124 -7.62 -4.69 -23.10
C TYR A 124 -8.58 -4.61 -21.93
N GLU A 125 -8.05 -4.58 -20.71
CA GLU A 125 -8.82 -4.40 -19.50
C GLU A 125 -8.34 -3.15 -18.75
N ASN A 126 -9.24 -2.53 -18.00
CA ASN A 126 -8.89 -1.39 -17.16
C ASN A 126 -7.90 -1.84 -16.08
N GLN A 127 -6.84 -1.09 -15.91
CA GLN A 127 -5.84 -1.38 -14.91
C GLN A 127 -6.44 -1.25 -13.51
N THR A 128 -6.31 -2.29 -12.68
CA THR A 128 -6.59 -2.16 -11.24
C THR A 128 -5.44 -1.42 -10.58
N VAL A 129 -5.74 -0.28 -9.98
CA VAL A 129 -4.78 0.58 -9.28
C VAL A 129 -4.96 0.42 -7.78
N LEU A 130 -3.85 0.24 -7.06
CA LEU A 130 -3.82 0.13 -5.61
C LEU A 130 -3.87 1.51 -4.97
N ASP A 131 -4.98 1.84 -4.32
CA ASP A 131 -5.18 3.13 -3.65
C ASP A 131 -4.58 3.16 -2.26
N TYR A 132 -4.75 2.05 -1.54
CA TYR A 132 -4.37 1.95 -0.15
C TYR A 132 -3.98 0.52 0.17
N PHE A 133 -2.82 0.38 0.79
CA PHE A 133 -2.37 -0.87 1.38
C PHE A 133 -1.94 -0.58 2.81
N CYS A 134 -2.47 -1.32 3.76
CA CYS A 134 -2.10 -1.21 5.15
C CYS A 134 -1.93 -2.58 5.75
N SER A 135 -0.71 -2.89 6.16
CA SER A 135 -0.39 -4.13 6.85
C SER A 135 -0.02 -3.83 8.30
N ILE A 136 -0.71 -4.47 9.23
CA ILE A 136 -0.42 -4.42 10.66
C ILE A 136 -0.04 -5.84 11.06
N THR A 137 1.14 -6.04 11.60
CA THR A 137 1.59 -7.33 12.14
C THR A 137 2.01 -7.15 13.59
N LEU A 138 1.45 -7.96 14.48
CA LEU A 138 1.78 -7.98 15.89
C LEU A 138 2.46 -9.30 16.22
N TYR A 139 3.52 -9.24 17.03
CA TYR A 139 4.21 -10.41 17.56
C TYR A 139 3.90 -10.53 19.04
N THR A 140 3.77 -11.77 19.53
CA THR A 140 3.45 -12.04 20.93
C THR A 140 4.48 -12.95 21.57
N ASP A 141 4.56 -12.94 22.89
CA ASP A 141 5.30 -13.93 23.67
C ASP A 141 4.48 -15.23 23.88
N SER A 142 5.03 -16.17 24.64
CA SER A 142 4.37 -17.44 24.99
C SER A 142 3.09 -17.28 25.83
N LYS A 143 2.88 -16.12 26.45
CA LYS A 143 1.68 -15.77 27.22
C LYS A 143 0.67 -14.97 26.39
N ASN A 144 0.91 -14.85 25.09
CA ASN A 144 0.10 -14.07 24.15
C ASN A 144 0.06 -12.56 24.47
N ILE A 145 1.12 -12.04 25.09
CA ILE A 145 1.33 -10.61 25.30
C ILE A 145 2.10 -10.06 24.11
N ILE A 146 1.65 -8.93 23.57
CA ILE A 146 2.27 -8.29 22.41
C ILE A 146 3.66 -7.79 22.81
N THR A 147 4.69 -8.26 22.11
CA THR A 147 6.08 -7.87 22.33
C THR A 147 6.55 -6.85 21.30
N ASP A 148 6.01 -6.90 20.09
CA ASP A 148 6.39 -6.02 19.01
C ASP A 148 5.23 -5.79 18.02
N ALA A 149 5.30 -4.68 17.31
CA ALA A 149 4.30 -4.24 16.34
C ALA A 149 4.96 -3.65 15.10
N SER A 150 4.74 -4.28 13.96
CA SER A 150 5.14 -3.79 12.64
C SER A 150 3.93 -3.23 11.90
N VAL A 151 4.04 -2.01 11.40
CA VAL A 151 3.00 -1.35 10.60
C VAL A 151 3.61 -0.85 9.31
N ILE A 152 3.06 -1.30 8.19
CA ILE A 152 3.58 -1.05 6.85
C ILE A 152 2.50 -0.35 6.04
N ASP A 153 2.89 0.77 5.42
CA ASP A 153 2.16 1.52 4.39
C ASP A 153 0.76 2.05 4.76
N CYS A 154 0.36 1.99 6.03
CA CYS A 154 -0.93 2.50 6.52
C CYS A 154 -1.05 4.05 6.51
N GLN A 155 -0.57 4.76 5.50
CA GLN A 155 -0.58 6.23 5.47
C GLN A 155 -2.02 6.76 5.31
N ASP A 156 -2.39 7.78 6.08
CA ASP A 156 -3.62 8.52 5.86
C ASP A 156 -3.57 9.20 4.49
N ARG A 157 -4.20 8.59 3.49
CA ARG A 157 -4.51 9.33 2.27
C ARG A 157 -5.71 10.22 2.57
N LYS A 158 -5.49 11.53 2.43
CA LYS A 158 -6.58 12.47 2.17
C LYS A 158 -7.32 11.96 0.93
N LEU A 159 -8.56 11.54 1.12
CA LEU A 159 -9.56 11.40 0.05
C LEU A 159 -9.72 12.75 -0.67
#